data_AF-B8CGN6-F1
#
_entry.id   AF-B8CGN6-F1
#
_cell.length_a   1.000
_cell.length_b   1.000
_cell.length_c   1.000
_cell.angle_alpha   90.00
_cell.angle_beta   90.00
_cell.angle_gamma   90.00
#
_symmetry.space_group_name_H-M   'P 1'
#
loop_
_entity.id
_entity.type
_entity.pdbx_description
1 polymer ?
#
loop_
_entity_poly.entity_id
_entity_poly.type
_entity_poly.pdbx_seq_one_letter_code
_entity_poly.pdbx_strand_id
1 'polypeptide(L)'
;MAETRPANNLLDQMKKASQRFTSVLVDTGAKTMLKTDMVFLERDIKTRKHTFGIQIYDILSMNNASTCTSEIQKAFEECQNDIMELERKVSSKREEMDAIGGVTGGCVGGGSGVSGQGQQQENGKAEMECGIPPSS
;
A
#
# COMPACT_ATOMS: atom_id res chain seq x y z
N MET A 1 -59.28 -5.38 -20.19
CA MET A 1 -58.96 -3.98 -20.54
C MET A 1 -58.38 -3.31 -19.31
N ALA A 2 -57.30 -2.53 -19.50
CA ALA A 2 -56.71 -1.58 -18.54
C ALA A 2 -56.03 -2.22 -17.30
N GLU A 3 -54.85 -1.82 -16.82
CA GLU A 3 -53.87 -0.83 -17.25
C GLU A 3 -52.58 -1.12 -16.48
N THR A 4 -51.44 -1.00 -17.15
CA THR A 4 -50.09 -1.13 -16.59
C THR A 4 -49.81 -0.02 -15.57
N ARG A 5 -49.34 -0.38 -14.37
CA ARG A 5 -48.61 0.57 -13.48
C ARG A 5 -47.13 0.15 -13.32
N PRO A 6 -46.24 0.62 -14.21
CA PRO A 6 -44.79 0.39 -14.12
C PRO A 6 -44.03 1.45 -13.28
N ALA A 7 -44.72 2.44 -12.69
CA ALA A 7 -44.07 3.63 -12.10
C ALA A 7 -43.22 3.36 -10.83
N ASN A 8 -43.55 2.33 -10.04
CA ASN A 8 -42.85 2.08 -8.76
C ASN A 8 -41.47 1.43 -8.96
N ASN A 9 -41.32 0.56 -9.98
CA ASN A 9 -40.07 -0.15 -10.23
C ASN A 9 -38.96 0.75 -10.80
N LEU A 10 -39.31 1.76 -11.61
CA LEU A 10 -38.33 2.68 -12.19
C LEU A 10 -37.71 3.59 -11.12
N LEU A 11 -38.53 4.11 -10.22
CA LEU A 11 -38.09 5.02 -9.16
C LEU A 11 -37.21 4.29 -8.15
N ASP A 12 -37.51 3.02 -7.85
CA ASP A 12 -36.67 2.17 -7.00
C ASP A 12 -35.35 1.77 -7.67
N GLN A 13 -35.36 1.50 -8.98
CA GLN A 13 -34.13 1.27 -9.77
C GLN A 13 -33.25 2.52 -9.80
N MET A 14 -33.82 3.71 -10.00
CA MET A 14 -33.08 4.97 -9.96
C MET A 14 -32.52 5.26 -8.57
N LYS A 15 -33.29 5.04 -7.50
CA LYS A 15 -32.78 5.17 -6.12
C LYS A 15 -31.62 4.22 -5.85
N LYS A 16 -31.72 2.96 -6.25
CA LYS A 16 -30.66 1.97 -6.09
C LYS A 16 -29.42 2.30 -6.91
N ALA A 17 -29.61 2.78 -8.14
CA ALA A 17 -28.51 3.26 -8.99
C ALA A 17 -27.84 4.50 -8.39
N SER A 18 -28.63 5.45 -7.87
CA SER A 18 -28.14 6.64 -7.18
C SER A 18 -27.35 6.30 -5.92
N GLN A 19 -27.83 5.37 -5.10
CA GLN A 19 -27.14 4.91 -3.89
C GLN A 19 -25.79 4.26 -4.21
N ARG A 20 -25.73 3.45 -5.27
CA ARG A 20 -24.48 2.84 -5.74
C ARG A 20 -23.49 3.90 -6.21
N PHE A 21 -23.95 4.89 -6.95
CA PHE A 21 -23.10 6.00 -7.40
C PHE A 21 -22.54 6.80 -6.22
N THR A 22 -23.38 7.14 -5.24
CA THR A 22 -22.92 7.85 -4.03
C THR A 22 -21.94 7.00 -3.21
N SER A 23 -22.16 5.68 -3.10
CA SER A 23 -21.23 4.77 -2.42
C SER A 23 -19.86 4.76 -3.08
N VAL A 24 -19.82 4.57 -4.40
CA VAL A 24 -18.56 4.52 -5.17
C VAL A 24 -17.75 5.81 -5.01
N LEU A 25 -18.41 6.97 -5.00
CA LEU A 25 -17.75 8.25 -4.79
C LEU A 25 -17.16 8.38 -3.38
N VAL A 26 -17.92 7.98 -2.35
CA VAL A 26 -17.45 7.99 -0.96
C VAL A 26 -16.24 7.07 -0.78
N ASP A 27 -16.32 5.86 -1.34
CA ASP A 27 -15.23 4.86 -1.26
C ASP A 27 -13.97 5.33 -2.01
N THR A 28 -14.14 5.96 -3.18
CA THR A 28 -13.02 6.54 -3.94
C THR A 28 -12.36 7.69 -3.19
N GLY A 29 -13.16 8.55 -2.54
CA GLY A 29 -12.67 9.64 -1.71
C GLY A 29 -11.85 9.12 -0.53
N ALA A 30 -12.40 8.16 0.23
CA ALA A 30 -11.73 7.52 1.35
C ALA A 30 -10.40 6.85 0.93
N LYS A 31 -10.41 6.09 -0.17
CA LYS A 31 -9.21 5.46 -0.72
C LYS A 31 -8.13 6.46 -1.12
N THR A 32 -8.53 7.60 -1.70
CA THR A 32 -7.60 8.66 -2.09
C THR A 32 -6.96 9.33 -0.86
N MET A 33 -7.74 9.55 0.20
CA MET A 33 -7.22 10.08 1.47
C MET A 33 -6.22 9.11 2.09
N LEU A 34 -6.58 7.82 2.22
CA LEU A 34 -5.68 6.80 2.76
C LEU A 34 -4.37 6.67 1.97
N LYS A 35 -4.44 6.71 0.64
CA LYS A 35 -3.25 6.69 -0.23
C LYS A 35 -2.36 7.91 0.01
N THR A 36 -2.97 9.09 0.19
CA THR A 36 -2.23 10.33 0.47
C THR A 36 -1.52 10.23 1.82
N ASP A 37 -2.21 9.77 2.86
CA ASP A 37 -1.63 9.55 4.18
C ASP A 37 -0.47 8.55 4.16
N MET A 38 -0.61 7.44 3.42
CA MET A 38 0.46 6.47 3.26
C MET A 38 1.72 7.10 2.63
N VAL A 39 1.56 7.93 1.60
CA VAL A 39 2.70 8.62 0.96
C VAL A 39 3.40 9.56 1.94
N PHE A 40 2.65 10.27 2.79
CA PHE A 40 3.25 11.09 3.85
C PHE A 40 4.02 10.24 4.86
N LEU A 41 3.46 9.12 5.33
CA LEU A 41 4.16 8.21 6.24
C LEU A 41 5.43 7.60 5.62
N GLU A 42 5.40 7.21 4.35
CA GLU A 42 6.57 6.71 3.62
C GLU A 42 7.66 7.77 3.49
N ARG A 43 7.28 9.03 3.28
CA ARG A 43 8.20 10.16 3.31
C ARG A 43 8.83 10.31 4.70
N ASP A 44 8.03 10.25 5.75
CA ASP A 44 8.51 10.41 7.13
C ASP A 44 9.50 9.30 7.53
N ILE A 45 9.25 8.05 7.12
CA ILE A 45 10.21 6.95 7.31
C ILE A 45 11.56 7.28 6.65
N LYS A 46 11.54 7.77 5.40
CA LYS A 46 12.77 8.16 4.69
C LYS A 46 13.47 9.31 5.40
N THR A 47 12.73 10.31 5.84
CA THR A 47 13.27 11.43 6.61
C THR A 47 13.90 10.96 7.92
N ARG A 48 13.28 10.03 8.66
CA ARG A 48 13.82 9.50 9.91
C ARG A 48 15.13 8.74 9.69
N LYS A 49 15.19 7.89 8.66
CA LYS A 49 16.42 7.18 8.25
C LYS A 49 17.54 8.14 7.86
N HIS A 50 17.21 9.21 7.14
CA HIS A 50 18.17 10.24 6.74
C HIS A 50 18.69 11.03 7.96
N THR A 51 17.80 11.49 8.83
CA THR A 51 18.17 12.20 10.07
C THR A 51 19.05 11.34 10.97
N PHE A 52 18.75 10.04 11.10
CA PHE A 52 19.61 9.10 11.81
C PHE A 52 21.01 9.03 11.19
N GLY A 53 21.12 8.92 9.87
CA GLY A 53 22.43 8.92 9.19
C GLY A 53 23.27 10.16 9.49
N ILE A 54 22.64 11.35 9.51
CA ILE A 54 23.30 12.61 9.90
C ILE A 54 23.77 12.53 11.36
N GLN A 55 22.89 12.11 12.28
CA GLN A 55 23.24 12.00 13.69
C GLN A 55 24.42 11.06 13.94
N ILE A 56 24.48 9.92 13.24
CA ILE A 56 25.60 8.99 13.33
C ILE A 56 26.89 9.62 12.83
N TYR A 57 26.84 10.33 11.69
CA TYR A 57 28.00 11.06 11.19
C TYR A 57 28.50 12.09 12.21
N ASP A 58 27.59 12.86 12.81
CA ASP A 58 27.93 13.87 13.82
C ASP A 58 28.59 13.21 15.04
N ILE A 59 28.01 12.15 15.60
CA ILE A 59 28.57 11.40 16.74
C ILE A 59 29.97 10.87 16.44
N LEU A 60 30.18 10.30 15.25
CA LEU A 60 31.48 9.76 14.83
C LEU A 60 32.51 10.86 14.59
N SER A 61 32.08 12.02 14.08
CA SER A 61 32.95 13.16 13.78
C SER A 61 33.51 13.85 15.04
N MET A 62 32.83 13.72 16.18
CA MET A 62 33.23 14.33 17.46
C MET A 62 34.44 13.66 18.13
N ASN A 63 35.05 12.63 17.52
CA ASN A 63 36.37 12.08 17.83
C ASN A 63 36.59 11.60 19.30
N ASN A 64 35.53 11.07 19.93
CA ASN A 64 35.59 10.45 21.26
C ASN A 64 35.42 8.92 21.14
N ALA A 65 36.43 8.25 20.60
CA ALA A 65 36.41 6.83 20.21
C ALA A 65 35.92 5.84 21.29
N SER A 66 35.92 6.21 22.56
CA SER A 66 35.46 5.38 23.69
C SER A 66 34.03 5.69 24.19
N THR A 67 33.42 6.79 23.77
CA THR A 67 32.05 7.20 24.18
C THR A 67 31.00 6.97 23.08
N CYS A 68 31.44 6.86 21.82
CA CYS A 68 30.56 6.77 20.66
C CYS A 68 29.60 5.57 20.67
N THR A 69 29.98 4.42 21.23
CA THR A 69 29.17 3.18 21.06
C THR A 69 27.82 3.26 21.78
N SER A 70 27.77 3.88 22.97
CA SER A 70 26.52 4.02 23.71
C SER A 70 25.57 5.03 23.08
N GLU A 71 26.10 6.11 22.52
CA GLU A 71 25.30 7.16 21.87
C GLU A 71 24.75 6.67 20.52
N ILE A 72 25.58 5.95 19.75
CA ILE A 72 25.15 5.29 18.52
C ILE A 72 24.05 4.27 18.80
N GLN A 73 24.21 3.44 19.83
CA GLN A 73 23.21 2.45 20.20
C GLN A 73 21.88 3.10 20.57
N LYS A 74 21.92 4.16 21.39
CA LYS A 74 20.72 4.93 21.76
C LYS A 74 20.05 5.55 20.54
N ALA A 75 20.81 6.23 19.67
CA ALA A 75 20.28 6.83 18.45
C ALA A 75 19.66 5.79 17.50
N PHE A 76 20.24 4.58 17.46
CA PHE A 76 19.69 3.47 16.69
C PHE A 76 18.37 2.97 17.26
N GLU A 77 18.29 2.73 18.57
CA GLU A 77 17.06 2.28 19.24
C GLU A 77 15.92 3.29 19.08
N GLU A 78 16.19 4.58 19.24
CA GLU A 78 15.22 5.64 18.99
C GLU A 78 14.70 5.60 17.55
N CYS A 79 15.62 5.65 16.57
CA CYS A 79 15.26 5.60 15.14
C CYS A 79 14.49 4.33 14.77
N GLN A 80 14.89 3.18 15.32
CA GLN A 80 14.24 1.90 15.09
C GLN A 80 12.81 1.89 15.64
N ASN A 81 12.60 2.40 16.86
CA ASN A 81 11.28 2.50 17.46
C ASN A 81 10.35 3.41 16.64
N ASP A 82 10.86 4.55 16.19
CA ASP A 82 10.10 5.48 15.33
C ASP A 82 9.72 4.85 14.00
N ILE A 83 10.67 4.20 13.32
CA ILE A 83 10.43 3.52 12.04
C ILE A 83 9.40 2.42 12.23
N MET A 84 9.52 1.61 13.28
CA MET A 84 8.57 0.54 13.59
C MET A 84 7.15 1.10 13.81
N GLU A 85 7.00 2.23 14.49
CA GLU A 85 5.69 2.86 14.67
C GLU A 85 5.11 3.36 13.34
N LEU A 86 5.93 4.02 12.51
CA LEU A 86 5.50 4.51 11.20
C LEU A 86 5.12 3.36 10.26
N GLU A 87 5.91 2.28 10.24
CA GLU A 87 5.63 1.08 9.44
C GLU A 87 4.33 0.40 9.90
N ARG A 88 4.06 0.35 11.21
CA ARG A 88 2.78 -0.13 11.74
C ARG A 88 1.61 0.71 11.25
N LYS A 89 1.75 2.03 11.24
CA LYS A 89 0.72 2.95 10.70
C LYS A 89 0.49 2.74 9.21
N VAL A 90 1.55 2.52 8.43
CA VAL A 90 1.44 2.20 7.01
C VAL A 90 0.70 0.87 6.79
N SER A 91 1.03 -0.18 7.56
CA SER A 91 0.34 -1.47 7.48
C SER A 91 -1.15 -1.34 7.79
N SER A 92 -1.48 -0.65 8.89
CA SER A 92 -2.87 -0.44 9.30
C SER A 92 -3.68 0.32 8.24
N LYS A 93 -3.13 1.39 7.65
CA LYS A 93 -3.80 2.15 6.58
C LYS A 93 -3.92 1.34 5.27
N ARG A 94 -2.96 0.48 4.98
CA ARG A 94 -3.02 -0.45 3.83
C ARG A 94 -4.15 -1.46 4.01
N GLU A 95 -4.27 -2.07 5.18
CA GLU A 95 -5.36 -3.00 5.50
C GLU A 95 -6.73 -2.33 5.40
N GLU A 96 -6.86 -1.09 5.89
CA GLU A 96 -8.07 -0.29 5.74
C GLU A 96 -8.41 -0.01 4.26
N MET A 97 -7.41 0.36 3.47
CA MET A 97 -7.57 0.61 2.03
C MET A 97 -8.00 -0.66 1.27
N ASP A 98 -7.48 -1.82 1.65
CA ASP A 98 -7.81 -3.11 1.06
C ASP A 98 -9.24 -3.55 1.45
N ALA A 99 -9.67 -3.26 2.68
CA ALA A 99 -11.04 -3.52 3.15
C ALA A 99 -12.10 -2.73 2.34
N ILE A 100 -11.80 -1.48 1.98
CA ILE A 100 -12.66 -0.67 1.09
C ILE A 100 -12.70 -1.27 -0.33
N GLY A 101 -11.59 -1.84 -0.81
CA GLY A 101 -11.52 -2.52 -2.10
C GLY A 101 -12.38 -3.79 -2.19
N GLY A 102 -12.52 -4.53 -1.09
CA GLY A 102 -13.29 -5.78 -1.01
C GLY A 102 -14.81 -5.63 -1.10
N VAL A 103 -15.36 -4.43 -0.82
CA VAL A 103 -16.81 -4.14 -0.83
C VAL A 103 -17.36 -3.86 -2.24
N THR A 104 -16.50 -3.84 -3.27
CA THR A 104 -16.89 -3.57 -4.67
C THR A 104 -17.02 -4.82 -5.55
N GLY A 105 -17.10 -6.02 -4.96
CA GLY A 105 -17.22 -7.31 -5.69
C GLY A 105 -18.63 -7.91 -5.75
N GLY A 106 -19.67 -7.19 -5.30
CA GLY A 106 -21.05 -7.69 -5.27
C GLY A 106 -21.88 -7.28 -6.50
N CYS A 107 -22.06 -8.21 -7.44
CA CYS A 107 -23.06 -8.29 -8.52
C CYS A 107 -22.99 -7.32 -9.72
N VAL A 108 -22.21 -7.71 -10.75
CA VAL A 108 -22.60 -7.49 -12.15
C VAL A 108 -22.73 -8.87 -12.79
N GLY A 109 -23.96 -9.28 -13.05
CA GLY A 109 -24.25 -10.51 -13.78
C GLY A 109 -23.99 -10.37 -15.28
N GLY A 110 -23.74 -11.51 -15.92
CA GLY A 110 -24.05 -11.75 -17.33
C GLY A 110 -22.99 -11.28 -18.34
N GLY A 111 -22.04 -12.16 -18.64
CA GLY A 111 -21.15 -12.00 -19.80
C GLY A 111 -20.56 -13.35 -20.20
N SER A 112 -21.31 -14.10 -21.01
CA SER A 112 -20.85 -15.32 -21.67
C SER A 112 -19.63 -15.08 -22.55
N GLY A 113 -18.68 -16.02 -22.51
CA GLY A 113 -17.75 -16.28 -23.61
C GLY A 113 -16.30 -15.96 -23.29
N VAL A 114 -15.49 -16.99 -23.05
CA VAL A 114 -14.56 -17.48 -24.08
C VAL A 114 -13.84 -18.74 -23.57
N SER A 115 -14.06 -19.83 -24.28
CA SER A 115 -13.30 -21.07 -24.14
C SER A 115 -11.93 -20.85 -24.79
N GLY A 116 -10.85 -21.00 -24.03
CA GLY A 116 -9.50 -20.85 -24.55
C GLY A 116 -8.47 -21.55 -23.68
N GLN A 117 -8.50 -22.89 -23.63
CA GLN A 117 -7.36 -23.68 -23.14
C GLN A 117 -6.39 -23.88 -24.31
N GLY A 118 -5.32 -23.11 -24.31
CA GLY A 118 -4.14 -23.31 -25.14
C GLY A 118 -2.89 -23.34 -24.26
N GLN A 119 -2.25 -24.51 -24.25
CA GLN A 119 -0.79 -24.79 -24.25
C GLN A 119 0.07 -24.27 -23.06
N GLN A 120 0.70 -25.18 -22.29
CA GLN A 120 2.06 -25.75 -22.51
C GLN A 120 3.15 -24.80 -21.97
N GLN A 121 3.60 -24.98 -20.73
CA GLN A 121 4.85 -25.66 -20.35
C GLN A 121 6.11 -25.09 -21.04
N GLU A 122 6.96 -24.36 -20.31
CA GLU A 122 8.41 -24.45 -20.50
C GLU A 122 9.20 -23.96 -19.28
N ASN A 123 10.34 -24.63 -19.10
CA ASN A 123 11.34 -24.49 -18.06
C ASN A 123 12.11 -23.15 -18.15
N GLY A 124 12.73 -22.76 -17.04
CA GLY A 124 13.64 -21.60 -17.02
C GLY A 124 14.52 -21.56 -15.78
N LYS A 125 15.37 -22.58 -15.62
CA LYS A 125 16.47 -22.65 -14.65
C LYS A 125 17.63 -21.76 -15.12
N ALA A 126 18.06 -20.82 -14.28
CA ALA A 126 19.39 -20.19 -14.26
C ALA A 126 19.49 -19.51 -12.86
N GLU A 127 20.24 -19.93 -11.85
CA GLU A 127 21.64 -20.39 -11.77
C GLU A 127 22.59 -19.59 -12.65
N MET A 128 23.25 -18.60 -12.04
CA MET A 128 24.62 -18.10 -12.24
C MET A 128 24.70 -16.67 -11.69
N GLU A 129 25.76 -16.18 -11.05
CA GLU A 129 27.00 -16.73 -10.51
C GLU A 129 27.66 -15.51 -9.84
N CYS A 130 28.11 -15.63 -8.59
CA CYS A 130 28.94 -14.59 -7.97
C CYS A 130 30.33 -14.61 -8.61
N GLY A 131 30.68 -13.58 -9.38
CA GLY A 131 32.00 -13.43 -10.00
C GLY A 131 32.59 -12.03 -9.84
N ILE A 132 33.41 -11.83 -8.80
CA ILE A 132 34.37 -10.74 -8.60
C ILE A 132 35.67 -11.42 -8.10
N PRO A 133 36.92 -11.01 -8.41
CA PRO A 133 37.54 -10.27 -9.53
C PRO A 133 38.76 -11.08 -10.12
N PRO A 134 39.73 -10.50 -10.88
CA PRO A 134 40.85 -9.81 -10.22
C PRO A 134 41.31 -8.50 -10.90
N SER A 135 41.81 -7.60 -10.06
CA SER A 135 42.48 -6.35 -10.38
C SER A 135 43.82 -6.59 -11.08
N SER A 136 44.11 -5.81 -12.13
CA SER A 136 45.46 -5.64 -12.67
C SER A 136 46.24 -4.58 -11.88
#